data_AF-A0A4Y2N4U1-F1
#
_entry.id   AF-A0A4Y2N4U1-F1
#
_cell.length_a   1.000
_cell.length_b   1.000
_cell.length_c   1.000
_cell.angle_alpha   90.00
_cell.angle_beta   90.00
_cell.angle_gamma   90.00
#
_symmetry.space_group_name_H-M   'P 1'
#
loop_
_entity.id
_entity.type
_entity.pdbx_description
1 polymer ?
#
loop_
_entity_poly.entity_id
_entity_poly.type
_entity_poly.pdbx_seq_one_letter_code
_entity_poly.pdbx_strand_id
1 'polypeptide(L)'
;MFHNMFDIVAERPVGNTDNLYYVLDGGSLIHRVVSPKQETFGDVYTTYMSYIKRHYGDEVTFVSDGYTESTKVNKKVIERQRRRMKRTSRKIIFNEST
;
A
#
# COMPACT_ATOMS: atom_id res chain seq x y z
N MET A 1 2.70 -9.03 -14.77
CA MET A 1 3.93 -9.78 -15.08
C MET A 1 5.04 -9.52 -14.07
N PHE A 2 5.20 -8.29 -13.54
CA PHE A 2 6.20 -7.96 -12.51
C PHE A 2 6.13 -8.80 -11.22
N HIS A 3 4.92 -9.05 -10.68
CA HIS A 3 4.77 -9.78 -9.42
C HIS A 3 5.15 -11.27 -9.48
N ASN A 4 5.24 -11.87 -10.68
CA ASN A 4 5.62 -13.29 -10.83
C ASN A 4 7.14 -13.50 -10.73
N MET A 5 7.93 -12.42 -10.64
CA MET A 5 9.39 -12.47 -10.51
C MET A 5 9.87 -12.59 -9.06
N PHE A 6 8.96 -12.49 -8.09
CA PHE A 6 9.28 -12.50 -6.66
C PHE A 6 8.56 -13.65 -5.97
N ASP A 7 9.28 -14.32 -5.06
CA ASP A 7 8.67 -15.27 -4.15
C ASP A 7 7.89 -14.54 -3.06
N ILE A 8 6.69 -15.05 -2.74
CA ILE A 8 5.84 -14.46 -1.69
C ILE A 8 6.38 -14.90 -0.33
N VAL A 9 6.73 -13.92 0.48
CA VAL A 9 7.22 -14.13 1.84
C VAL A 9 6.33 -13.35 2.81
N ALA A 10 5.78 -14.05 3.82
CA ALA A 10 4.88 -13.43 4.79
C ALA A 10 5.62 -12.55 5.81
N GLU A 11 6.77 -13.03 6.28
CA GLU A 11 7.66 -12.40 7.27
C GLU A 11 9.12 -12.70 6.93
N ARG A 12 10.05 -11.85 7.39
CA ARG A 12 11.48 -12.00 7.09
C ARG A 12 11.99 -13.34 7.67
N PRO A 13 12.58 -14.24 6.85
CA PRO A 13 13.09 -15.52 7.34
C PRO A 13 14.23 -15.32 8.33
N VAL A 14 14.25 -16.16 9.37
CA VAL A 14 15.31 -16.19 10.40
C VAL A 14 16.46 -17.04 9.88
N GLY A 15 17.61 -16.44 9.58
CA GLY A 15 18.79 -17.13 9.02
C GLY A 15 19.75 -16.18 8.32
N ASN A 16 20.77 -16.71 7.62
CA ASN A 16 21.62 -15.88 6.77
C ASN A 16 20.79 -15.34 5.59
N THR A 17 20.64 -14.01 5.54
CA THR A 17 19.87 -13.31 4.51
C THR A 17 20.75 -12.31 3.74
N ASP A 18 22.08 -12.47 3.80
CA ASP A 18 23.06 -11.48 3.34
C ASP A 18 22.97 -11.18 1.83
N ASN A 19 22.30 -12.04 1.06
CA ASN A 19 22.09 -11.90 -0.38
C ASN A 19 20.62 -11.72 -0.78
N LEU A 20 19.71 -11.52 0.17
CA LEU A 20 18.28 -11.36 -0.11
C LEU A 20 17.88 -9.88 -0.15
N TYR A 21 17.17 -9.51 -1.21
CA TYR A 21 16.55 -8.19 -1.34
C TYR A 21 15.05 -8.30 -1.13
N TYR A 22 14.52 -7.54 -0.18
CA TYR A 22 13.10 -7.51 0.11
C TYR A 22 12.42 -6.38 -0.66
N VAL A 23 11.34 -6.74 -1.37
CA VAL A 23 10.47 -5.80 -2.06
C VAL A 23 9.10 -5.85 -1.41
N LEU A 24 8.64 -4.72 -0.89
CA LEU A 24 7.29 -4.56 -0.35
C LEU A 24 6.36 -3.94 -1.40
N ASP A 25 5.25 -4.62 -1.66
CA ASP A 25 4.14 -4.04 -2.41
C ASP A 25 3.38 -3.02 -1.56
N GLY A 26 3.35 -1.78 -2.04
CA GLY A 26 2.68 -0.68 -1.38
C GLY A 26 1.17 -0.82 -1.31
N GLY A 27 0.55 -1.52 -2.26
CA GLY A 27 -0.88 -1.82 -2.21
C GLY A 27 -1.22 -2.69 -0.98
N SER A 28 -0.43 -3.73 -0.75
CA SER A 28 -0.60 -4.64 0.40
C SER A 28 -0.41 -3.95 1.75
N LEU A 29 0.50 -2.98 1.83
CA LEU A 29 0.84 -2.29 3.08
C LEU A 29 -0.32 -1.44 3.60
N ILE A 30 -1.14 -0.88 2.70
CA ILE A 30 -2.32 -0.08 3.04
C ILE A 30 -3.36 -0.90 3.81
N HIS A 31 -3.42 -2.20 3.58
CA HIS A 31 -4.32 -3.10 4.30
C HIS A 31 -3.78 -3.57 5.65
N ARG A 32 -2.45 -3.51 5.84
CA ARG A 32 -1.78 -3.96 7.07
C ARG A 32 -1.65 -2.84 8.09
N VAL A 33 -1.43 -1.61 7.63
CA VAL A 33 -1.19 -0.44 8.49
C VAL A 33 -2.42 0.46 8.49
N VAL A 34 -3.26 0.30 9.51
CA VAL A 34 -4.44 1.15 9.71
C VAL A 34 -3.99 2.49 10.27
N SER A 35 -4.12 3.55 9.47
CA SER A 35 -3.88 4.91 9.93
C SER A 35 -5.15 5.50 10.59
N PRO A 36 -5.02 6.14 11.77
CA PRO A 36 -6.07 6.91 12.42
C PRO A 36 -6.69 8.00 11.53
N LYS A 37 -7.97 8.34 11.78
CA LYS A 37 -8.77 9.25 10.93
C LYS A 37 -8.31 10.72 10.87
N GLN A 38 -7.32 11.14 11.66
CA GLN A 38 -6.90 12.54 11.80
C GLN A 38 -5.37 12.72 11.72
N GLU A 39 -4.71 11.94 10.88
CA GLU A 39 -3.26 12.05 10.67
C GLU A 39 -2.90 13.00 9.53
N THR A 40 -1.82 13.76 9.72
CA THR A 40 -1.16 14.48 8.63
C THR A 40 -0.42 13.50 7.72
N PHE A 41 -0.03 13.94 6.52
CA PHE A 41 0.81 13.10 5.65
C PHE A 41 2.11 12.65 6.33
N GLY A 42 2.71 13.52 7.16
CA GLY A 42 3.91 13.19 7.92
C GLY A 42 3.69 12.11 8.96
N ASP A 43 2.55 12.16 9.66
CA ASP A 43 2.17 11.14 10.65
C ASP A 43 1.95 9.79 9.97
N VAL A 44 1.20 9.78 8.85
CA VAL A 44 0.99 8.57 8.03
C VAL A 44 2.34 7.98 7.58
N TYR A 45 3.21 8.82 7.02
CA TYR A 45 4.54 8.39 6.58
C TYR A 45 5.34 7.77 7.73
N THR A 46 5.33 8.41 8.90
CA THR A 46 6.04 7.95 10.10
C THR A 46 5.50 6.62 10.59
N THR A 47 4.18 6.44 10.63
CA THR A 47 3.51 5.20 11.01
C THR A 47 3.90 4.05 10.07
N TYR A 48 3.87 4.29 8.76
CA TYR A 48 4.24 3.29 7.75
C TYR A 48 5.73 2.95 7.81
N MET A 49 6.62 3.94 7.92
CA MET A 49 8.06 3.69 8.06
C MET A 49 8.40 2.92 9.33
N SER A 50 7.76 3.27 10.45
CA SER A 50 7.95 2.57 11.73
C SER A 50 7.50 1.11 11.63
N TYR A 51 6.36 0.86 10.96
CA TYR A 51 5.90 -0.49 10.70
C TYR A 51 6.89 -1.28 9.83
N ILE A 52 7.36 -0.69 8.72
CA ILE A 52 8.31 -1.37 7.82
C ILE A 52 9.59 -1.73 8.58
N LYS A 53 10.19 -0.77 9.30
CA LYS A 53 11.41 -1.01 10.07
C LYS A 53 11.23 -2.11 11.12
N ARG A 54 10.11 -2.08 11.84
CA ARG A 54 9.82 -3.07 12.89
C ARG A 54 9.65 -4.49 12.35
N HIS A 55 9.03 -4.65 11.19
CA HIS A 55 8.65 -5.97 10.67
C HIS A 55 9.61 -6.53 9.59
N TYR A 56 10.34 -5.65 8.89
CA TYR A 56 11.18 -6.04 7.75
C TYR A 56 12.63 -5.54 7.86
N GLY A 57 12.91 -4.58 8.76
CA GLY A 57 14.23 -3.99 8.95
C GLY A 57 14.46 -2.74 8.10
N ASP A 58 15.72 -2.26 8.06
CA ASP A 58 16.08 -0.99 7.41
C ASP A 58 16.28 -1.10 5.89
N GLU A 59 16.66 -2.28 5.38
CA GLU A 59 16.95 -2.52 3.95
C GLU A 59 15.76 -3.14 3.22
N VAL A 60 14.83 -2.27 2.81
CA VAL A 60 13.62 -2.70 2.10
C VAL A 60 13.33 -1.76 0.94
N THR A 61 13.04 -2.33 -0.23
CA THR A 61 12.58 -1.56 -1.38
C THR A 61 11.06 -1.53 -1.40
N PHE A 62 10.48 -0.33 -1.35
CA PHE A 62 9.04 -0.14 -1.46
C PHE A 62 8.65 0.10 -2.93
N VAL A 63 7.72 -0.68 -3.46
CA VAL A 63 7.23 -0.54 -4.84
C VAL A 63 5.73 -0.26 -4.80
N SER A 64 5.32 0.81 -5.45
CA SER A 64 3.92 1.10 -5.73
C SER A 64 3.69 1.06 -7.24
N ASP A 65 2.51 0.56 -7.61
CA ASP A 65 2.05 0.51 -8.99
C ASP A 65 1.77 1.90 -9.60
N GLY A 66 1.82 2.96 -8.78
CA GLY A 66 1.73 4.35 -9.19
C GLY A 66 0.41 4.72 -9.86
N TYR A 67 0.36 5.97 -10.32
CA TYR A 67 -0.68 6.44 -11.23
C TYR A 67 -0.09 6.53 -12.62
N THR A 68 -0.80 5.99 -13.62
CA THR A 68 -0.49 6.30 -15.01
C THR A 68 -0.98 7.72 -15.31
N GLU A 69 -0.12 8.52 -15.94
CA GLU A 69 -0.49 9.83 -16.50
C GLU A 69 -1.19 9.69 -17.86
N SER A 70 -1.48 8.45 -18.30
CA SER A 70 -2.25 8.24 -19.52
C SER A 70 -3.65 8.83 -19.39
N THR A 71 -4.08 9.50 -20.47
CA THR A 71 -5.45 10.02 -20.62
C THR A 71 -6.49 8.89 -20.75
N LYS A 72 -6.04 7.63 -20.83
CA LYS A 72 -6.89 6.46 -20.93
C LYS A 72 -7.62 6.24 -19.61
N VAL A 73 -8.94 6.32 -19.67
CA VAL A 73 -9.83 6.15 -18.52
C VAL A 73 -9.61 4.77 -17.90
N ASN A 74 -9.11 4.75 -16.67
CA ASN A 74 -8.98 3.56 -15.85
C ASN A 74 -9.49 3.85 -14.43
N LYS A 75 -9.71 2.79 -13.65
CA LYS A 75 -10.29 2.89 -12.30
C LYS A 75 -9.49 3.84 -11.39
N LYS A 76 -8.16 3.83 -11.47
CA LYS A 76 -7.29 4.69 -10.64
C LYS A 76 -7.43 6.17 -10.99
N VAL A 77 -7.50 6.51 -12.28
CA VAL A 77 -7.67 7.89 -12.75
C VAL A 77 -9.03 8.45 -12.33
N ILE A 78 -10.10 7.67 -12.50
CA ILE A 78 -11.46 8.07 -12.08
C ILE A 78 -11.54 8.26 -10.57
N GLU A 79 -10.97 7.33 -9.79
CA GLU A 79 -10.94 7.44 -8.32
C GLU A 79 -10.10 8.64 -7.84
N ARG A 80 -8.94 8.89 -8.46
CA ARG A 80 -8.09 10.07 -8.18
C ARG A 80 -8.86 11.37 -8.43
N GLN A 81 -9.54 11.48 -9.58
CA GLN A 81 -10.37 12.63 -9.90
C GLN A 81 -11.54 12.80 -8.90
N ARG A 82 -12.24 11.71 -8.56
CA ARG A 82 -13.34 11.72 -7.59
C ARG A 82 -12.87 12.28 -6.23
N ARG A 83 -11.74 11.79 -5.71
CA ARG A 83 -11.15 12.27 -4.44
C ARG A 83 -10.68 13.73 -4.55
N ARG A 84 -10.05 14.12 -5.66
CA ARG A 84 -9.63 15.52 -5.91
C ARG A 84 -10.81 16.47 -5.87
N MET A 85 -11.95 16.08 -6.45
CA MET A 85 -13.18 16.85 -6.43
C MET A 85 -13.92 16.82 -5.09
N LYS A 86 -13.35 16.20 -4.04
CA LYS A 86 -13.97 15.98 -2.71
C LYS A 86 -15.34 15.31 -2.75
N ARG A 87 -15.71 14.66 -3.87
CA ARG A 87 -16.98 13.95 -3.98
C ARG A 87 -16.83 12.64 -3.22
N THR A 88 -17.45 12.49 -2.06
CA THR A 88 -17.49 11.20 -1.35
C THR A 88 -18.32 10.21 -2.17
N SER A 89 -17.86 8.96 -2.31
CA SER A 89 -18.74 7.90 -2.80
C SER A 89 -19.89 7.73 -1.80
N ARG A 90 -21.05 7.25 -2.26
CA ARG A 90 -22.11 6.87 -1.31
C ARG A 90 -21.51 5.81 -0.37
N LYS A 91 -21.69 6.01 0.94
CA LYS A 91 -21.41 4.97 1.92
C LYS A 91 -22.41 3.84 1.66
N ILE A 92 -21.94 2.70 1.15
CA ILE A 92 -22.76 1.50 1.01
C ILE A 92 -22.57 0.70 2.29
N ILE A 93 -23.65 0.53 3.05
CA ILE A 93 -23.68 -0.29 4.25
C ILE A 93 -24.33 -1.59 3.84
N PHE A 94 -23.58 -2.68 3.89
CA PHE A 94 -24.14 -4.02 3.75
C PHE A 94 -24.75 -4.44 5.09
N ASN A 95 -25.92 -5.06 5.03
CA ASN A 95 -26.55 -5.71 6.17
C ASN A 95 -26.70 -7.21 5.84
N GLU A 96 -27.13 -8.03 6.80
CA GLU A 96 -27.30 -9.48 6.59
C GLU A 96 -28.31 -9.85 5.49
N SER A 97 -29.07 -8.87 4.99
CA SER A 97 -30.08 -9.02 3.93
C SER A 97 -29.64 -8.45 2.58
N THR A 98 -28.38 -8.00 2.44
CA THR A 98 -27.79 -7.51 1.18
C THR A 98 -26.50 -8.24 0.86
#